data_AF-A0A925LQB1-F1
#
_entry.id   AF-A0A925LQB1-F1
#
_cell.length_a   1.000
_cell.length_b   1.000
_cell.length_c   1.000
_cell.angle_alpha   90.00
_cell.angle_beta   90.00
_cell.angle_gamma   90.00
#
_symmetry.space_group_name_H-M   'P 1'
#
loop_
_entity.id
_entity.type
_entity.pdbx_description
1 polymer ?
#
loop_
_entity_poly.entity_id
_entity_poly.type
_entity_poly.pdbx_seq_one_letter_code
_entity_poly.pdbx_strand_id
1 'polypeptide(L)'
;MSVVDNHLTKTGYVLKISGWMGRLGNHLIQLSCAINVAEKSKSLLIVPQHGILRKKTYDFRIRGGDNCNEEISGPFFLQSDCFKYPIRFDQERRHVFLEHIRDQMIHRSLAGRLRDKFFPEPDTELDEDTLVVNMRSGTDIFRSSPPPQNDYMQPPLSFYKYIIETHGYRKCLIVSEPERANPVIPALLSWAGHREIRIKTHKSVQNDVATVLNARHLIAAHSTFTWCLALMSKNIQVYHQPYTCRIRGIRDFEVHTYEFSNYIKPGEWTASDEQLELMVKHPIDDVRLQVQAETIEPVLSACW
;
A
#
# COMPACT_ATOMS: atom_id res chain seq x y z
N MET A 1 -14.38 -31.93 -6.97
CA MET A 1 -15.32 -30.83 -6.71
C MET A 1 -15.39 -30.00 -7.97
N SER A 2 -16.60 -29.77 -8.47
CA SER A 2 -16.88 -29.24 -9.81
C SER A 2 -16.23 -27.88 -10.05
N VAL A 3 -15.68 -27.74 -11.26
CA VAL A 3 -15.34 -26.46 -11.86
C VAL A 3 -16.65 -25.68 -11.97
N VAL A 4 -16.89 -24.78 -11.01
CA VAL A 4 -17.96 -23.79 -11.13
C VAL A 4 -17.59 -22.94 -12.34
N ASP A 5 -18.52 -22.85 -13.28
CA ASP A 5 -18.45 -22.05 -14.49
C ASP A 5 -18.00 -20.62 -14.12
N ASN A 6 -16.72 -20.31 -14.33
CA ASN A 6 -16.03 -19.21 -13.65
C ASN A 6 -16.24 -17.86 -14.36
N HIS A 7 -17.40 -17.71 -14.99
CA HIS A 7 -17.73 -16.59 -15.86
C HIS A 7 -19.02 -15.92 -15.38
N LEU A 8 -18.91 -14.63 -15.04
CA LEU A 8 -20.08 -13.76 -14.91
C LEU A 8 -20.68 -13.55 -16.30
N THR A 9 -21.72 -14.32 -16.62
CA THR A 9 -22.39 -14.33 -17.94
C THR A 9 -23.58 -13.37 -18.02
N LYS A 10 -24.15 -12.99 -16.87
CA LYS A 10 -25.28 -12.05 -16.76
C LYS A 10 -24.84 -10.68 -16.23
N THR A 11 -25.80 -9.80 -16.00
CA THR A 11 -25.61 -8.52 -15.28
C THR A 11 -26.47 -8.48 -14.03
N GLY A 12 -26.11 -7.63 -13.07
CA GLY A 12 -26.96 -7.39 -11.91
C GLY A 12 -26.90 -8.48 -10.84
N TYR A 13 -25.72 -9.08 -10.63
CA TYR A 13 -25.49 -9.99 -9.51
C TYR A 13 -25.53 -9.24 -8.17
N VAL A 14 -25.61 -10.01 -7.08
CA VAL A 14 -25.35 -9.55 -5.72
C VAL A 14 -24.02 -10.14 -5.25
N LEU A 15 -22.94 -9.38 -5.43
CA LEU A 15 -21.59 -9.76 -5.02
C LEU A 15 -21.38 -9.45 -3.53
N LYS A 16 -20.75 -10.35 -2.79
CA LYS A 16 -20.47 -10.21 -1.36
C LYS A 16 -19.01 -10.53 -1.07
N ILE A 17 -18.27 -9.61 -0.45
CA ILE A 17 -16.97 -9.98 0.14
C ILE A 17 -17.26 -10.87 1.36
N SER A 18 -16.79 -12.11 1.33
CA SER A 18 -17.11 -13.12 2.35
C SER A 18 -16.55 -12.78 3.73
N GLY A 19 -15.42 -12.08 3.77
CA GLY A 19 -14.75 -11.60 4.97
C GLY A 19 -13.45 -10.86 4.63
N TRP A 20 -12.98 -10.07 5.59
CA TRP A 20 -11.70 -9.37 5.45
C TRP A 20 -10.53 -10.31 5.76
N MET A 21 -9.50 -10.31 4.90
CA MET A 21 -8.31 -11.12 5.04
C MET A 21 -7.09 -10.25 5.35
N GLY A 22 -6.37 -10.57 6.42
CA GLY A 22 -5.14 -9.89 6.79
C GLY A 22 -5.36 -8.51 7.42
N ARG A 23 -4.62 -7.50 6.94
CA ARG A 23 -4.64 -6.13 7.45
C ARG A 23 -5.19 -5.16 6.41
N LEU A 24 -5.29 -3.88 6.77
CA LEU A 24 -5.90 -2.83 5.93
C LEU A 24 -5.41 -2.83 4.48
N GLY A 25 -4.10 -2.99 4.21
CA GLY A 25 -3.60 -3.06 2.83
C GLY A 25 -4.27 -4.17 2.01
N ASN A 26 -4.44 -5.34 2.60
CA ASN A 26 -5.13 -6.47 1.96
C ASN A 26 -6.63 -6.21 1.83
N HIS A 27 -7.26 -5.56 2.81
CA HIS A 27 -8.68 -5.17 2.73
C HIS A 27 -8.92 -4.19 1.57
N LEU A 28 -7.98 -3.26 1.32
CA LEU A 28 -8.03 -2.33 0.20
C LEU A 28 -7.86 -3.04 -1.15
N ILE A 29 -7.03 -4.09 -1.22
CA ILE A 29 -6.93 -4.96 -2.39
C ILE A 29 -8.27 -5.68 -2.63
N GLN A 30 -8.82 -6.34 -1.60
CA GLN A 30 -10.10 -7.03 -1.70
C GLN A 30 -11.22 -6.12 -2.18
N LEU A 31 -11.31 -4.92 -1.58
CA LEU A 31 -12.33 -3.95 -1.92
C LEU A 31 -12.18 -3.43 -3.35
N SER A 32 -10.98 -3.08 -3.78
CA SER A 32 -10.76 -2.57 -5.14
C SER A 32 -11.03 -3.63 -6.20
N CYS A 33 -10.61 -4.88 -5.98
CA CYS A 33 -10.96 -6.00 -6.84
C CYS A 33 -12.47 -6.22 -6.92
N ALA A 34 -13.15 -6.31 -5.77
CA ALA A 34 -14.60 -6.53 -5.73
C ALA A 34 -15.39 -5.40 -6.40
N ILE A 35 -14.97 -4.15 -6.21
CA ILE A 35 -15.57 -2.99 -6.88
C ILE A 35 -15.39 -3.07 -8.38
N ASN A 36 -14.18 -3.39 -8.87
CA ASN A 36 -13.94 -3.54 -10.31
C ASN A 36 -14.84 -4.63 -10.93
N VAL A 37 -14.96 -5.79 -10.27
CA VAL A 37 -15.89 -6.85 -10.72
C VAL A 37 -17.33 -6.33 -10.73
N ALA A 38 -17.77 -5.67 -9.66
CA ALA A 38 -19.14 -5.18 -9.53
C ALA A 38 -19.47 -4.12 -10.60
N GLU A 39 -18.56 -3.19 -10.86
CA GLU A 39 -18.74 -2.12 -11.84
C GLU A 39 -18.79 -2.66 -13.27
N LYS A 40 -17.89 -3.58 -13.62
CA LYS A 40 -17.83 -4.20 -14.95
C LYS A 40 -18.99 -5.15 -15.22
N SER A 41 -19.50 -5.83 -14.18
CA SER A 41 -20.67 -6.71 -14.27
C SER A 41 -22.01 -5.99 -14.02
N LYS A 42 -22.00 -4.68 -13.75
CA LYS A 42 -23.20 -3.89 -13.41
C LYS A 42 -23.98 -4.51 -12.26
N SER A 43 -23.28 -4.82 -11.18
CA SER A 43 -23.78 -5.59 -10.03
C SER A 43 -23.83 -4.75 -8.75
N LEU A 44 -24.60 -5.24 -7.78
CA LEU A 44 -24.55 -4.75 -6.41
C LEU A 44 -23.40 -5.43 -5.69
N LEU A 45 -22.54 -4.66 -5.03
CA LEU A 45 -21.54 -5.17 -4.10
C LEU A 45 -21.97 -4.87 -2.66
N ILE A 46 -21.91 -5.89 -1.80
CA ILE A 46 -22.09 -5.80 -0.36
C ILE A 46 -20.76 -6.11 0.32
N VAL A 47 -20.38 -5.25 1.25
CA VAL A 47 -19.08 -5.25 1.91
C VAL A 47 -19.27 -5.51 3.41
N PRO A 48 -18.48 -6.39 4.03
CA PRO A 48 -18.56 -6.67 5.46
C PRO A 48 -18.20 -5.43 6.28
N GLN A 49 -18.69 -5.38 7.52
CA GLN A 49 -18.39 -4.28 8.42
C GLN A 49 -16.87 -4.11 8.60
N HIS A 50 -16.40 -2.87 8.60
CA HIS A 50 -15.00 -2.53 8.78
C HIS A 50 -14.85 -1.35 9.73
N GLY A 51 -13.77 -1.31 10.52
CA GLY A 51 -13.54 -0.22 11.49
C GLY A 51 -13.23 1.14 10.84
N ILE A 52 -12.87 1.15 9.56
CA ILE A 52 -12.46 2.35 8.80
C ILE A 52 -13.40 2.64 7.63
N LEU A 53 -13.82 1.59 6.90
CA LEU A 53 -14.58 1.74 5.66
C LEU A 53 -16.06 1.81 6.03
N ARG A 54 -16.70 2.92 5.69
CA ARG A 54 -18.08 3.21 6.13
C ARG A 54 -19.13 2.68 5.17
N LYS A 55 -18.84 2.69 3.87
CA LYS A 55 -19.78 2.28 2.83
C LYS A 55 -19.87 0.76 2.81
N LYS A 56 -21.07 0.25 3.10
CA LYS A 56 -21.37 -1.19 3.12
C LYS A 56 -21.88 -1.72 1.79
N THR A 57 -22.29 -0.84 0.88
CA THR A 57 -22.89 -1.22 -0.40
C THR A 57 -22.42 -0.32 -1.54
N TYR A 58 -22.17 -0.89 -2.71
CA TYR A 58 -21.88 -0.17 -3.96
C TYR A 58 -22.81 -0.71 -5.02
N ASP A 59 -23.74 0.10 -5.50
CA ASP A 59 -24.75 -0.33 -6.47
C ASP A 59 -24.41 0.19 -7.86
N PHE A 60 -23.93 -0.71 -8.73
CA PHE A 60 -23.61 -0.41 -10.13
C PHE A 60 -24.67 -0.96 -11.11
N ARG A 61 -25.81 -1.41 -10.59
CA ARG A 61 -26.88 -1.98 -11.40
C ARG A 61 -27.52 -0.95 -12.31
N ILE A 62 -27.98 -1.42 -13.47
CA ILE A 62 -28.76 -0.61 -14.40
C ILE A 62 -30.19 -0.52 -13.84
N ARG A 63 -30.66 0.69 -13.56
CA ARG A 63 -32.04 0.93 -13.11
C ARG A 63 -33.02 0.49 -14.20
N GLY A 64 -33.99 -0.33 -13.83
CA GLY A 64 -34.96 -0.91 -14.78
C GLY A 64 -34.36 -1.98 -15.71
N GLY A 65 -33.09 -2.35 -15.53
CA GLY A 65 -32.47 -3.45 -16.26
C GLY A 65 -32.85 -4.81 -15.70
N ASP A 66 -32.67 -5.85 -16.52
CA ASP A 66 -32.83 -7.25 -16.11
C ASP A 66 -31.62 -7.68 -15.26
N ASN A 67 -31.77 -7.51 -13.94
CA ASN A 67 -30.75 -7.86 -12.95
C ASN A 67 -31.00 -9.30 -12.49
N CYS A 68 -30.01 -10.19 -12.66
CA CYS A 68 -30.19 -11.59 -12.31
C CYS A 68 -30.37 -11.82 -10.80
N ASN A 69 -29.84 -10.91 -9.97
CA ASN A 69 -29.85 -10.97 -8.50
C ASN A 69 -29.27 -12.27 -7.91
N GLU A 70 -28.54 -13.06 -8.70
CA GLU A 70 -27.82 -14.23 -8.21
C GLU A 70 -26.73 -13.79 -7.24
N GLU A 71 -26.64 -14.48 -6.10
CA GLU A 71 -25.67 -14.15 -5.07
C GLU A 71 -24.33 -14.86 -5.31
N ILE A 72 -23.24 -14.10 -5.24
CA ILE A 72 -21.88 -14.63 -5.33
C ILE A 72 -21.09 -14.08 -4.15
N SER A 73 -20.56 -14.98 -3.33
CA SER A 73 -19.74 -14.63 -2.17
C SER A 73 -18.32 -15.14 -2.38
N GLY A 74 -17.33 -14.29 -2.14
CA GLY A 74 -15.94 -14.65 -2.37
C GLY A 74 -14.95 -13.72 -1.66
N PRO A 75 -13.67 -14.09 -1.62
CA PRO A 75 -12.63 -13.27 -0.98
C PRO A 75 -12.22 -12.05 -1.82
N PHE A 76 -12.32 -12.12 -3.16
CA PHE A 76 -11.92 -11.06 -4.10
C PHE A 76 -10.48 -10.55 -3.91
N PHE A 77 -9.55 -11.41 -3.48
CA PHE A 77 -8.18 -11.01 -3.18
C PHE A 77 -7.22 -11.32 -4.32
N LEU A 78 -7.33 -12.54 -4.86
CA LEU A 78 -6.54 -13.04 -5.97
C LEU A 78 -7.18 -12.66 -7.30
N GLN A 79 -6.39 -12.66 -8.38
CA GLN A 79 -6.92 -12.44 -9.73
C GLN A 79 -7.94 -13.52 -10.13
N SER A 80 -7.75 -14.76 -9.67
CA SER A 80 -8.70 -15.87 -9.87
C SER A 80 -10.06 -15.62 -9.23
N ASP A 81 -10.10 -14.82 -8.16
CA ASP A 81 -11.35 -14.45 -7.46
C ASP A 81 -12.14 -13.38 -8.23
N CYS A 82 -11.53 -12.80 -9.28
CA CYS A 82 -12.09 -11.69 -10.04
C CYS A 82 -12.74 -12.13 -11.36
N PHE A 83 -12.94 -13.43 -11.57
CA PHE A 83 -13.54 -14.00 -12.78
C PHE A 83 -12.82 -13.50 -14.05
N LYS A 84 -13.58 -12.98 -15.03
CA LYS A 84 -13.04 -12.36 -16.25
C LYS A 84 -12.67 -10.88 -16.09
N TYR A 85 -12.79 -10.30 -14.90
CA TYR A 85 -12.52 -8.89 -14.62
C TYR A 85 -11.42 -8.66 -13.56
N PRO A 86 -10.25 -9.33 -13.66
CA PRO A 86 -9.12 -9.00 -12.80
C PRO A 86 -8.62 -7.58 -13.12
N ILE A 87 -8.19 -6.86 -12.09
CA ILE A 87 -7.40 -5.64 -12.26
C ILE A 87 -6.01 -6.05 -12.73
N ARG A 88 -5.62 -5.59 -13.92
CA ARG A 88 -4.34 -5.98 -14.55
C ARG A 88 -3.28 -4.91 -14.44
N PHE A 89 -3.67 -3.66 -14.21
CA PHE A 89 -2.74 -2.53 -14.18
C PHE A 89 -2.98 -1.65 -12.95
N ASP A 90 -1.93 -1.07 -12.40
CA ASP A 90 -2.08 -0.19 -11.23
C ASP A 90 -2.87 1.07 -11.55
N GLN A 91 -2.85 1.52 -12.81
CA GLN A 91 -3.69 2.64 -13.25
C GLN A 91 -5.19 2.34 -13.09
N GLU A 92 -5.62 1.11 -13.39
CA GLU A 92 -7.00 0.68 -13.18
C GLU A 92 -7.33 0.65 -11.69
N ARG A 93 -6.41 0.14 -10.86
CA ARG A 93 -6.60 0.12 -9.41
C ARG A 93 -6.65 1.51 -8.81
N ARG A 94 -5.79 2.41 -9.27
CA ARG A 94 -5.76 3.82 -8.91
C ARG A 94 -7.10 4.48 -9.23
N HIS A 95 -7.68 4.23 -10.40
CA HIS A 95 -9.00 4.74 -10.74
C HIS A 95 -10.05 4.29 -9.71
N VAL A 96 -10.12 2.99 -9.40
CA VAL A 96 -11.04 2.46 -8.37
C VAL A 96 -10.79 3.10 -6.99
N PHE A 97 -9.53 3.26 -6.59
CA PHE A 97 -9.20 3.88 -5.32
C PHE A 97 -9.67 5.33 -5.26
N LEU A 98 -9.38 6.12 -6.29
CA LEU A 98 -9.71 7.55 -6.33
C LEU A 98 -11.23 7.79 -6.41
N GLU A 99 -11.95 7.00 -7.20
CA GLU A 99 -13.41 7.13 -7.42
C GLU A 99 -14.23 6.65 -6.23
N HIS A 100 -13.84 5.55 -5.59
CA HIS A 100 -14.76 4.82 -4.71
C HIS A 100 -14.28 4.66 -3.27
N ILE A 101 -12.98 4.74 -3.01
CA ILE A 101 -12.41 4.34 -1.73
C ILE A 101 -11.81 5.54 -0.98
N ARG A 102 -11.09 6.42 -1.67
CA ARG A 102 -10.32 7.52 -1.08
C ARG A 102 -11.11 8.35 -0.09
N ASP A 103 -12.31 8.79 -0.49
CA ASP A 103 -13.11 9.69 0.34
C ASP A 103 -13.55 9.05 1.65
N GLN A 104 -13.66 7.73 1.71
CA GLN A 104 -13.94 7.02 2.96
C GLN A 104 -12.73 7.00 3.90
N MET A 105 -11.52 6.98 3.35
CA MET A 105 -10.27 6.94 4.10
C MET A 105 -9.89 8.30 4.70
N ILE A 106 -10.25 9.39 4.01
CA ILE A 106 -9.97 10.76 4.45
C ILE A 106 -11.12 11.38 5.26
N HIS A 107 -12.29 10.73 5.32
CA HIS A 107 -13.45 11.30 5.99
C HIS A 107 -13.25 11.37 7.51
N ARG A 108 -12.97 12.59 8.01
CA ARG A 108 -13.01 12.90 9.45
C ARG A 108 -14.43 13.18 9.92
N SER A 109 -14.77 12.77 11.14
CA SER A 109 -16.01 13.24 11.78
C SER A 109 -15.98 14.77 11.93
N LEU A 110 -17.13 15.41 12.08
CA LEU A 110 -17.20 16.85 12.37
C LEU A 110 -16.39 17.20 13.63
N ALA A 111 -16.51 16.38 14.68
CA ALA A 111 -15.71 16.52 15.90
C ALA A 111 -14.20 16.42 15.63
N GLY A 112 -13.76 15.52 14.74
CA GLY A 112 -12.36 15.43 14.31
C GLY A 112 -11.87 16.70 13.63
N ARG A 113 -12.64 17.23 12.67
CA ARG A 113 -12.31 18.48 11.97
C ARG A 113 -12.24 19.68 12.93
N LEU A 114 -13.17 19.76 13.88
CA LEU A 114 -13.17 20.83 14.88
C LEU A 114 -11.97 20.70 15.83
N ARG A 115 -11.65 19.48 16.27
CA ARG A 115 -10.47 19.24 17.12
C ARG A 115 -9.18 19.69 16.45
N ASP A 116 -8.96 19.33 15.19
CA ASP A 116 -7.75 19.73 14.45
C ASP A 116 -7.65 21.26 14.33
N LYS A 117 -8.79 21.95 14.20
CA LYS A 117 -8.84 23.41 14.10
C LYS A 117 -8.47 24.11 15.42
N PHE A 118 -8.86 23.54 16.56
CA PHE A 118 -8.61 24.14 17.88
C PHE A 118 -7.33 23.63 18.56
N PHE A 119 -6.87 22.44 18.15
CA PHE A 119 -5.68 21.77 18.67
C PHE A 119 -4.88 21.20 17.49
N PRO A 120 -4.27 22.06 16.65
CA PRO A 120 -3.45 21.61 15.53
C PRO A 120 -2.29 20.78 16.09
N GLU A 121 -2.05 19.61 15.50
CA GLU A 121 -1.06 18.69 16.04
C GLU A 121 0.31 18.93 15.39
N PRO A 122 1.43 18.88 16.14
CA PRO A 122 2.77 19.18 15.61
C PRO A 122 3.20 18.29 14.43
N ASP A 123 2.61 17.10 14.32
CA ASP A 123 2.92 16.10 13.29
C ASP A 123 1.97 16.17 12.08
N THR A 124 1.07 17.17 12.03
CA THR A 124 0.01 17.24 11.00
C THR A 124 0.30 18.16 9.83
N GLU A 125 1.28 19.06 9.95
CA GLU A 125 1.75 19.87 8.83
C GLU A 125 3.01 19.24 8.24
N LEU A 126 2.81 18.47 7.17
CA LEU A 126 3.88 18.13 6.25
C LEU A 126 4.16 19.40 5.45
N ASP A 127 5.37 19.95 5.57
CA ASP A 127 5.80 20.94 4.60
C ASP A 127 6.06 20.28 3.25
N GLU A 128 6.16 21.11 2.22
CA GLU A 128 6.26 20.65 0.83
C GLU A 128 7.52 19.83 0.57
N ASP A 129 8.57 20.05 1.35
CA ASP A 129 9.87 19.39 1.22
C ASP A 129 10.02 18.17 2.15
N THR A 130 9.00 17.84 2.95
CA THR A 130 9.06 16.71 3.88
C THR A 130 8.96 15.40 3.13
N LEU A 131 9.99 14.58 3.27
CA LEU A 131 9.98 13.20 2.83
C LEU A 131 9.25 12.32 3.84
N VAL A 132 8.11 11.75 3.44
CA VAL A 132 7.45 10.72 4.25
C VAL A 132 8.08 9.37 3.94
N VAL A 133 8.54 8.67 4.97
CA VAL A 133 9.15 7.35 4.85
C VAL A 133 8.22 6.34 5.50
N ASN A 134 7.49 5.55 4.70
CA ASN A 134 6.69 4.48 5.27
C ASN A 134 7.54 3.21 5.42
N MET A 135 7.83 2.83 6.65
CA MET A 135 8.62 1.64 6.98
C MET A 135 7.69 0.57 7.56
N ARG A 136 7.73 -0.63 6.97
CA ARG A 136 7.08 -1.81 7.56
C ARG A 136 7.91 -2.27 8.75
N SER A 137 7.26 -2.51 9.89
CA SER A 137 7.92 -2.85 11.16
C SER A 137 7.12 -3.80 12.05
N GLY A 138 6.11 -4.48 11.51
CA GLY A 138 5.34 -5.44 12.31
C GLY A 138 6.14 -6.71 12.60
N THR A 139 5.91 -7.24 13.79
CA THR A 139 6.57 -8.45 14.30
C THR A 139 6.30 -9.71 13.46
N ASP A 140 5.27 -9.71 12.61
CA ASP A 140 4.97 -10.84 11.74
C ASP A 140 5.99 -11.04 10.60
N ILE A 141 6.73 -9.98 10.22
CA ILE A 141 7.79 -10.09 9.21
C ILE A 141 9.21 -10.04 9.82
N PHE A 142 9.34 -9.62 11.08
CA PHE A 142 10.59 -9.53 11.85
C PHE A 142 10.64 -10.57 12.99
N ARG A 143 10.22 -11.80 12.71
CA ARG A 143 10.28 -12.93 13.65
C ARG A 143 11.03 -14.10 13.02
N SER A 144 11.73 -14.88 13.84
CA SER A 144 12.46 -16.07 13.38
C SER A 144 11.63 -17.35 13.40
N SER A 145 10.56 -17.41 14.20
CA SER A 145 9.73 -18.62 14.34
C SER A 145 8.24 -18.31 14.60
N PRO A 146 7.30 -18.86 13.81
CA PRO A 146 7.56 -19.48 12.52
C PRO A 146 8.15 -18.45 11.53
N PRO A 147 8.93 -18.88 10.53
CA PRO A 147 9.50 -17.98 9.54
C PRO A 147 8.42 -17.07 8.90
N PRO A 148 8.78 -15.83 8.56
CA PRO A 148 7.88 -14.90 7.91
C PRO A 148 7.62 -15.34 6.46
N GLN A 149 6.74 -14.60 5.76
CA GLN A 149 6.62 -14.76 4.31
C GLN A 149 7.97 -14.42 3.66
N ASN A 150 8.54 -15.38 2.94
CA ASN A 150 9.93 -15.34 2.47
C ASN A 150 10.18 -14.37 1.29
N ASP A 151 9.13 -13.90 0.64
CA ASP A 151 9.19 -12.83 -0.37
C ASP A 151 9.08 -11.41 0.21
N TYR A 152 8.87 -11.28 1.53
CA TYR A 152 8.55 -10.01 2.19
C TYR A 152 9.76 -9.27 2.81
N MET A 153 10.96 -9.49 2.26
CA MET A 153 12.16 -8.77 2.67
C MET A 153 11.97 -7.26 2.56
N GLN A 154 12.50 -6.53 3.53
CA GLN A 154 12.37 -5.07 3.60
C GLN A 154 13.63 -4.36 3.08
N PRO A 155 13.51 -3.13 2.53
CA PRO A 155 14.67 -2.41 2.02
C PRO A 155 15.75 -2.17 3.10
N PRO A 156 17.04 -2.22 2.72
CA PRO A 156 18.15 -1.98 3.64
C PRO A 156 18.28 -0.50 4.04
N LEU A 157 19.08 -0.22 5.07
CA LEU A 157 19.40 1.14 5.50
C LEU A 157 20.03 1.99 4.39
N SER A 158 20.90 1.41 3.59
CA SER A 158 21.53 2.03 2.42
C SER A 158 20.54 2.65 1.44
N PHE A 159 19.39 2.01 1.21
CA PHE A 159 18.35 2.51 0.31
C PHE A 159 17.81 3.86 0.78
N TYR A 160 17.44 3.97 2.06
CA TYR A 160 16.94 5.21 2.63
C TYR A 160 18.02 6.30 2.63
N LYS A 161 19.25 5.95 3.02
CA LYS A 161 20.39 6.88 3.00
C LYS A 161 20.65 7.42 1.60
N TYR A 162 20.72 6.54 0.61
CA TYR A 162 20.97 6.89 -0.78
C TYR A 162 19.93 7.89 -1.30
N ILE A 163 18.64 7.64 -1.07
CA ILE A 163 17.57 8.55 -1.50
C ILE A 163 17.67 9.90 -0.79
N ILE A 164 17.83 9.89 0.53
CA ILE A 164 17.92 11.09 1.35
C ILE A 164 19.12 11.95 0.94
N GLU A 165 20.27 11.35 0.63
CA GLU A 165 21.47 12.04 0.20
C GLU A 165 21.37 12.56 -1.23
N THR A 166 21.02 11.69 -2.17
CA THR A 166 21.01 12.00 -3.61
C THR A 166 19.99 13.08 -3.96
N HIS A 167 18.82 13.06 -3.30
CA HIS A 167 17.75 14.04 -3.50
C HIS A 167 17.79 15.20 -2.49
N GLY A 168 18.77 15.23 -1.59
CA GLY A 168 19.00 16.36 -0.69
C GLY A 168 17.93 16.58 0.39
N TYR A 169 17.09 15.58 0.68
CA TYR A 169 16.03 15.70 1.69
C TYR A 169 16.62 16.03 3.08
N ARG A 170 16.10 17.08 3.71
CA ARG A 170 16.52 17.54 5.05
C ARG A 170 15.55 17.15 6.15
N LYS A 171 14.27 17.00 5.83
CA LYS A 171 13.20 16.65 6.76
C LYS A 171 12.57 15.32 6.35
N CYS A 172 12.58 14.37 7.26
CA CYS A 172 12.04 13.04 7.06
C CYS A 172 11.08 12.68 8.20
N LEU A 173 9.87 12.26 7.85
CA LEU A 173 8.89 11.74 8.80
C LEU A 173 8.69 10.24 8.58
N ILE A 174 9.16 9.43 9.52
CA ILE A 174 9.00 7.98 9.48
C ILE A 174 7.60 7.60 9.99
N VAL A 175 6.82 6.95 9.14
CA VAL A 175 5.53 6.35 9.50
C VAL A 175 5.71 4.83 9.57
N SER A 176 5.43 4.24 10.73
CA SER A 176 5.72 2.83 11.03
C SER A 176 4.71 2.29 12.01
N GLU A 177 4.57 0.95 12.08
CA GLU A 177 3.80 0.34 13.17
C GLU A 177 4.43 0.62 14.56
N PRO A 178 3.62 0.68 15.64
CA PRO A 178 4.08 1.09 16.96
C PRO A 178 5.16 0.20 17.56
N GLU A 179 5.22 -1.08 17.17
CA GLU A 179 6.22 -2.04 17.66
C GLU A 179 7.64 -1.73 17.17
N ARG A 180 7.77 -1.05 16.01
CA ARG A 180 9.06 -0.62 15.43
C ARG A 180 10.11 -1.74 15.35
N ALA A 181 9.71 -2.96 15.00
CA ALA A 181 10.60 -4.11 14.95
C ALA A 181 11.64 -4.07 13.81
N ASN A 182 11.55 -3.11 12.89
CA ASN A 182 12.49 -2.97 11.78
C ASN A 182 13.82 -2.36 12.26
N PRO A 183 14.95 -3.08 12.16
CA PRO A 183 16.24 -2.62 12.70
C PRO A 183 16.80 -1.39 11.98
N VAL A 184 16.29 -1.07 10.78
CA VAL A 184 16.69 0.12 10.03
C VAL A 184 16.17 1.40 10.66
N ILE A 185 15.05 1.37 11.39
CA ILE A 185 14.46 2.56 12.02
C ILE A 185 15.45 3.23 13.00
N PRO A 186 15.94 2.54 14.06
CA PRO A 186 16.90 3.15 14.97
C PRO A 186 18.22 3.51 14.26
N ALA A 187 18.68 2.69 13.32
CA ALA A 187 19.93 2.95 12.59
C ALA A 187 19.85 4.20 11.70
N LEU A 188 18.69 4.46 11.09
CA LEU A 188 18.44 5.65 10.28
C LEU A 188 18.39 6.91 11.15
N LEU A 189 17.76 6.84 12.32
CA LEU A 189 17.76 7.94 13.29
C LEU A 189 19.17 8.27 13.78
N SER A 190 19.98 7.26 14.11
CA SER A 190 21.37 7.47 14.54
C SER A 190 22.24 8.09 13.44
N TRP A 191 21.91 7.85 12.17
CA TRP A 191 22.64 8.41 11.03
C TRP A 191 22.23 9.84 10.65
N ALA A 192 21.11 10.37 11.18
CA ALA A 192 20.48 11.61 10.71
C ALA A 192 21.45 12.81 10.55
N GLY A 193 22.48 12.91 11.41
CA GLY A 193 23.46 13.99 11.35
C GLY A 193 22.77 15.34 11.59
N HIS A 194 22.89 16.27 10.63
CA HIS A 194 22.21 17.57 10.66
C HIS A 194 20.80 17.56 10.05
N ARG A 195 20.26 16.39 9.69
CA ARG A 195 18.90 16.25 9.13
C ARG A 195 17.88 16.08 10.25
N GLU A 196 16.69 16.57 10.02
CA GLU A 196 15.55 16.35 10.90
C GLU A 196 14.85 15.04 10.49
N ILE A 197 15.29 13.92 11.08
CA ILE A 197 14.63 12.62 10.91
C ILE A 197 13.88 12.29 12.19
N ARG A 198 12.56 12.18 12.11
CA ARG A 198 11.71 11.89 13.27
C ARG A 198 10.72 10.78 12.98
N ILE A 199 10.35 10.04 14.01
CA ILE A 199 9.28 9.05 13.93
C ILE A 199 7.96 9.74 14.26
N LYS A 200 6.97 9.58 13.40
CA LYS A 200 5.61 10.03 13.66
C LYS A 200 5.05 9.33 14.89
N THR A 201 4.40 10.08 15.78
CA THR A 201 3.66 9.46 16.89
C THR A 201 2.46 8.69 16.35
N HIS A 202 2.39 7.38 16.62
CA HIS A 202 1.25 6.55 16.25
C HIS A 202 0.05 6.89 17.14
N LYS A 203 -1.12 7.07 16.51
CA LYS A 203 -2.41 7.37 17.20
C LYS A 203 -3.51 6.42 16.77
N SER A 204 -3.60 6.22 15.46
CA SER A 204 -4.49 5.26 14.84
C SER A 204 -4.04 5.00 13.41
N VAL A 205 -4.47 3.88 12.85
CA VAL A 205 -4.24 3.55 11.45
C VAL A 205 -4.79 4.64 10.52
N GLN A 206 -5.95 5.22 10.82
CA GLN A 206 -6.53 6.31 10.03
C GLN A 206 -5.65 7.57 10.03
N ASN A 207 -4.98 7.86 11.14
CA ASN A 207 -4.09 9.00 11.24
C ASN A 207 -2.78 8.77 10.45
N ASP A 208 -2.27 7.54 10.42
CA ASP A 208 -1.13 7.17 9.57
C ASP A 208 -1.51 7.21 8.08
N VAL A 209 -2.70 6.70 7.72
CA VAL A 209 -3.26 6.82 6.37
C VAL A 209 -3.33 8.27 5.93
N ALA A 210 -3.88 9.15 6.76
CA ALA A 210 -3.99 10.57 6.43
C ALA A 210 -2.62 11.22 6.19
N THR A 211 -1.61 10.83 6.97
CA THR A 211 -0.24 11.34 6.78
C THR A 211 0.33 10.90 5.44
N VAL A 212 0.25 9.60 5.12
CA VAL A 212 0.79 9.08 3.86
C VAL A 212 0.03 9.65 2.65
N LEU A 213 -1.29 9.80 2.73
CA LEU A 213 -2.09 10.40 1.65
C LEU A 213 -1.83 11.90 1.45
N ASN A 214 -1.28 12.60 2.44
CA ASN A 214 -0.90 14.01 2.34
C ASN A 214 0.57 14.21 1.91
N ALA A 215 1.37 13.15 1.82
CA ALA A 215 2.76 13.24 1.40
C ALA A 215 2.89 13.69 -0.06
N ARG A 216 3.84 14.60 -0.33
CA ARG A 216 4.33 14.92 -1.68
C ARG A 216 5.47 14.03 -2.13
N HIS A 217 6.39 13.73 -1.20
CA HIS A 217 7.51 12.83 -1.41
C HIS A 217 7.34 11.61 -0.50
N LEU A 218 7.34 10.41 -1.09
CA LEU A 218 7.10 9.17 -0.36
C LEU A 218 8.16 8.12 -0.68
N ILE A 219 8.82 7.58 0.35
CA ILE A 219 9.57 6.31 0.25
C ILE A 219 8.68 5.16 0.72
N ALA A 220 8.65 4.08 -0.08
CA ALA A 220 7.95 2.85 0.27
C ALA A 220 8.86 1.72 0.76
N ALA A 221 8.37 1.04 1.79
CA ALA A 221 8.73 -0.32 2.14
C ALA A 221 7.98 -1.36 1.29
N HIS A 222 8.36 -2.63 1.38
CA HIS A 222 7.60 -3.72 0.77
C HIS A 222 6.33 -3.96 1.60
N SER A 223 5.22 -3.37 1.15
CA SER A 223 3.97 -3.29 1.92
C SER A 223 2.76 -3.04 1.03
N THR A 224 1.74 -3.91 1.11
CA THR A 224 0.43 -3.68 0.45
C THR A 224 -0.22 -2.39 0.94
N PHE A 225 0.00 -2.00 2.19
CA PHE A 225 -0.52 -0.76 2.75
C PHE A 225 0.04 0.46 2.01
N THR A 226 1.37 0.56 1.88
CA THR A 226 2.02 1.69 1.23
C THR A 226 1.69 1.75 -0.25
N TRP A 227 1.71 0.59 -0.92
CA TRP A 227 1.33 0.47 -2.32
C TRP A 227 -0.10 0.96 -2.57
N CYS A 228 -1.09 0.51 -1.77
CA CYS A 228 -2.47 0.98 -1.90
C CYS A 228 -2.61 2.49 -1.64
N LEU A 229 -1.92 3.02 -0.62
CA LEU A 229 -2.02 4.44 -0.29
C LEU A 229 -1.35 5.33 -1.34
N ALA A 230 -0.24 4.90 -1.93
CA ALA A 230 0.38 5.62 -3.03
C ALA A 230 -0.57 5.69 -4.25
N LEU A 231 -1.21 4.58 -4.61
CA LEU A 231 -2.23 4.56 -5.67
C LEU A 231 -3.48 5.37 -5.34
N MET A 232 -3.81 5.56 -4.06
CA MET A 232 -4.95 6.35 -3.61
C MET A 232 -4.63 7.85 -3.41
N SER A 233 -3.35 8.22 -3.39
CA SER A 233 -2.93 9.61 -3.15
C SER A 233 -3.14 10.48 -4.38
N LYS A 234 -3.61 11.71 -4.13
CA LYS A 234 -3.66 12.81 -5.12
C LYS A 234 -2.51 13.82 -4.94
N ASN A 235 -1.69 13.64 -3.90
CA ASN A 235 -0.69 14.63 -3.47
C ASN A 235 0.74 14.21 -3.80
N ILE A 236 1.00 12.91 -3.96
CA ILE A 236 2.34 12.41 -4.28
C ILE A 236 2.79 13.01 -5.62
N GLN A 237 3.99 13.55 -5.61
CA GLN A 237 4.71 14.06 -6.77
C GLN A 237 5.91 13.17 -7.09
N VAL A 238 6.60 12.67 -6.06
CA VAL A 238 7.74 11.75 -6.19
C VAL A 238 7.55 10.54 -5.29
N TYR A 239 7.66 9.34 -5.88
CA TYR A 239 7.53 8.06 -5.20
C TYR A 239 8.80 7.22 -5.38
N HIS A 240 9.48 6.91 -4.28
CA HIS A 240 10.65 6.05 -4.27
C HIS A 240 10.27 4.65 -3.81
N GLN A 241 10.61 3.63 -4.60
CA GLN A 241 10.23 2.24 -4.36
C GLN A 241 11.40 1.26 -4.55
N PRO A 242 11.44 0.14 -3.80
CA PRO A 242 12.34 -0.96 -4.11
C PRO A 242 11.88 -1.70 -5.37
N TYR A 243 12.81 -2.30 -6.12
CA TYR A 243 12.52 -3.08 -7.33
C TYR A 243 11.61 -4.29 -7.07
N THR A 244 11.64 -4.79 -5.85
CA THR A 244 10.92 -5.99 -5.40
C THR A 244 9.45 -5.72 -5.08
N CYS A 245 9.05 -4.46 -4.89
CA CYS A 245 7.66 -4.06 -4.67
C CYS A 245 7.39 -2.76 -5.43
N ARG A 246 6.89 -2.91 -6.67
CA ARG A 246 6.77 -1.80 -7.62
C ARG A 246 5.33 -1.48 -7.97
N ILE A 247 5.00 -0.20 -7.92
CA ILE A 247 3.94 0.39 -8.73
C ILE A 247 4.41 0.47 -10.19
N ARG A 248 3.52 0.17 -11.13
CA ARG A 248 3.79 0.15 -12.57
C ARG A 248 2.74 0.92 -13.36
N GLY A 249 3.17 1.61 -14.41
CA GLY A 249 2.25 2.24 -15.38
C GLY A 249 1.49 3.47 -14.87
N ILE A 250 1.89 4.03 -13.72
CA ILE A 250 1.37 5.31 -13.23
C ILE A 250 2.16 6.45 -13.86
N ARG A 251 1.43 7.47 -14.34
CA ARG A 251 2.01 8.67 -14.97
C ARG A 251 1.65 9.97 -14.25
N ASP A 252 0.80 9.89 -13.23
CA ASP A 252 0.36 11.01 -12.42
C ASP A 252 1.49 11.65 -11.58
N PHE A 253 2.53 10.87 -11.27
CA PHE A 253 3.67 11.28 -10.45
C PHE A 253 4.95 10.56 -10.87
N GLU A 254 6.09 11.11 -10.47
CA GLU A 254 7.41 10.57 -10.75
C GLU A 254 7.68 9.33 -9.88
N VAL A 255 8.20 8.26 -10.49
CA VAL A 255 8.51 7.01 -9.79
C VAL A 255 9.98 6.65 -9.97
N HIS A 256 10.71 6.61 -8.86
CA HIS A 256 12.09 6.16 -8.81
C HIS A 256 12.16 4.74 -8.24
N THR A 257 12.75 3.83 -9.02
CA THR A 257 12.85 2.41 -8.65
C THR A 257 14.29 2.04 -8.35
N TYR A 258 14.53 1.41 -7.21
CA TYR A 258 15.87 1.11 -6.73
C TYR A 258 16.11 -0.39 -6.59
N GLU A 259 17.25 -0.86 -7.05
CA GLU A 259 17.74 -2.21 -6.84
C GLU A 259 18.93 -2.22 -5.88
N PHE A 260 19.14 -3.36 -5.22
CA PHE A 260 20.19 -3.56 -4.22
C PHE A 260 21.01 -4.79 -4.60
N SER A 261 22.25 -4.56 -5.01
CA SER A 261 23.22 -5.62 -5.31
C SER A 261 23.62 -6.33 -4.02
N ASN A 262 23.99 -7.61 -4.08
CA ASN A 262 24.51 -8.34 -2.90
C ASN A 262 23.57 -8.33 -1.66
N TYR A 263 22.27 -8.25 -1.89
CA TYR A 263 21.26 -8.27 -0.85
C TYR A 263 20.44 -9.56 -0.85
N ILE A 264 19.57 -9.70 0.15
CA ILE A 264 18.63 -10.82 0.30
C ILE A 264 17.73 -10.85 -0.93
N LYS A 265 17.54 -12.03 -1.55
CA LYS A 265 16.68 -12.19 -2.73
C LYS A 265 15.24 -12.55 -2.34
N PRO A 266 14.26 -12.29 -3.21
CA PRO A 266 12.91 -12.80 -3.02
C PRO A 266 12.94 -14.32 -2.79
N GLY A 267 12.22 -14.79 -1.78
CA GLY A 267 12.14 -16.19 -1.40
C GLY A 267 13.17 -16.61 -0.34
N GLU A 268 14.16 -15.76 -0.03
CA GLU A 268 15.24 -16.06 0.93
C GLU A 268 15.00 -15.42 2.31
N TRP A 269 13.99 -14.58 2.49
CA TRP A 269 13.75 -13.88 3.76
C TRP A 269 13.34 -14.85 4.88
N THR A 270 14.10 -14.86 5.96
CA THR A 270 13.83 -15.63 7.18
C THR A 270 13.85 -14.76 8.43
N ALA A 271 14.26 -13.50 8.31
CA ALA A 271 14.52 -12.59 9.43
C ALA A 271 15.52 -13.18 10.44
N SER A 272 16.55 -13.90 9.96
CA SER A 272 17.66 -14.35 10.80
C SER A 272 18.50 -13.17 11.28
N ASP A 273 19.26 -13.34 12.34
CA ASP A 273 20.10 -12.28 12.90
C ASP A 273 21.11 -11.75 11.87
N GLU A 274 21.67 -12.62 11.03
CA GLU A 274 22.58 -12.24 9.94
C GLU A 274 21.87 -11.40 8.88
N GLN A 275 20.62 -11.73 8.55
CA GLN A 275 19.82 -10.95 7.61
C GLN A 275 19.46 -9.59 8.18
N LEU A 276 19.06 -9.51 9.45
CA LEU A 276 18.76 -8.26 10.15
C LEU A 276 19.99 -7.36 10.25
N GLU A 277 21.15 -7.95 10.53
CA GLU A 277 22.43 -7.25 10.51
C GLU A 277 22.78 -6.74 9.11
N LEU A 278 22.58 -7.57 8.08
CA LEU A 278 22.77 -7.17 6.68
C LEU A 278 21.87 -6.01 6.29
N MET A 279 20.60 -5.97 6.74
CA MET A 279 19.71 -4.82 6.48
C MET A 279 20.34 -3.50 6.93
N VAL A 280 21.04 -3.50 8.08
CA VAL A 280 21.65 -2.31 8.66
C VAL A 280 23.00 -1.99 8.03
N LYS A 281 23.78 -3.03 7.71
CA LYS A 281 25.18 -2.89 7.23
C LYS A 281 25.35 -2.87 5.71
N HIS A 282 24.31 -3.17 4.94
CA HIS A 282 24.38 -3.20 3.48
C HIS A 282 25.03 -1.92 2.93
N PRO A 283 26.02 -2.02 2.02
CA PRO A 283 26.73 -0.85 1.48
C PRO A 283 25.82 0.11 0.70
N ILE A 284 26.08 1.41 0.79
CA ILE A 284 25.37 2.40 -0.03
C ILE A 284 25.73 2.28 -1.52
N ASP A 285 26.97 1.86 -1.80
CA ASP A 285 27.51 1.66 -3.15
C ASP A 285 26.87 0.46 -3.87
N ASP A 286 26.06 -0.34 -3.20
CA ASP A 286 25.30 -1.45 -3.83
C ASP A 286 23.89 -1.03 -4.28
N VAL A 287 23.47 0.20 -3.98
CA VAL A 287 22.16 0.76 -4.38
C VAL A 287 22.26 1.38 -5.77
N ARG A 288 21.33 1.03 -6.67
CA ARG A 288 21.25 1.61 -8.02
C ARG A 288 19.83 2.09 -8.31
N LEU A 289 19.72 3.29 -8.87
CA LEU A 289 18.49 3.78 -9.48
C LEU A 289 18.35 3.12 -10.86
N GLN A 290 17.27 2.38 -11.09
CA GLN A 290 16.98 1.86 -12.41
C GLN A 290 16.48 2.96 -13.34
N VAL A 291 17.04 3.01 -14.54
CA VAL A 291 16.51 3.82 -15.64
C VAL A 291 15.22 3.14 -16.11
N GLN A 292 14.09 3.85 -16.01
CA GLN A 292 12.80 3.30 -16.46
C GLN A 292 12.86 2.96 -17.96
N ALA A 293 12.68 1.68 -18.31
CA ALA A 293 12.20 1.32 -19.63
C ALA A 293 10.71 1.67 -19.72
N GLU A 294 10.26 2.21 -20.86
CA GLU A 294 8.87 2.67 -21.09
C GLU A 294 7.80 1.54 -21.08
N THR A 295 8.15 0.32 -20.68
CA THR A 295 7.26 -0.83 -20.78
C THR A 295 6.20 -0.85 -19.68
N ILE A 296 4.95 -0.63 -20.08
CA ILE A 296 3.77 -0.89 -19.24
C ILE A 296 3.58 -2.40 -19.15
N GLU A 297 4.03 -3.00 -18.06
CA GLU A 297 3.80 -4.42 -17.78
C GLU A 297 2.56 -4.62 -16.89
N PRO A 298 1.80 -5.71 -17.08
CA PRO A 298 0.72 -6.06 -16.18
C PRO A 298 1.25 -6.30 -14.75
N VAL A 299 0.38 -6.07 -13.76
CA VAL A 299 0.57 -6.48 -12.38
C VAL A 299 0.65 -8.01 -12.38
N LEU A 300 1.87 -8.53 -12.24
CA LEU A 300 2.07 -9.96 -12.09
C LEU A 300 1.34 -10.41 -10.84
N SER A 301 0.45 -11.39 -10.98
CA SER A 301 -0.36 -11.97 -9.91
C SER A 301 0.46 -12.69 -8.83
N ALA A 302 1.79 -12.68 -8.96
CA ALA A 302 2.73 -13.49 -8.19
C ALA A 302 3.61 -12.69 -7.21
N CYS A 303 3.42 -11.37 -7.10
CA CYS A 303 4.16 -10.56 -6.11
C CYS A 303 3.38 -10.28 -4.82
N TRP A 304 2.44 -11.16 -4.45
CA TRP A 304 1.71 -11.07 -3.17
C TRP A 304 1.59 -12.43 -2.51
#